data_AF-A0A955Q5S2-F1
#
_entry.id   AF-A0A955Q5S2-F1
#
_cell.length_a   1.000
_cell.length_b   1.000
_cell.length_c   1.000
_cell.angle_alpha   90.00
_cell.angle_beta   90.00
_cell.angle_gamma   90.00
#
_symmetry.space_group_name_H-M   'P 1'
#
loop_
_entity.id
_entity.type
_entity.pdbx_description
1 polymer ?
#
loop_
_entity_poly.entity_id
_entity_poly.type
_entity_poly.pdbx_seq_one_letter_code
_entity_poly.pdbx_strand_id
1 'polypeptide(L)'
;MANSRNQGLNKLELNAPALAEDLDNAWEVLAEPIQTVMRRYGVEGAYEKLKEVTRGQVVTREALQGLILGLDIPQADKDTMLQLTPAGYTGRATDLSA
;
A
#
# COMPACT_ATOMS: atom_id res chain seq x y z
N MET A 1 13.88 -27.47 25.10
CA MET A 1 13.76 -26.49 24.00
C MET A 1 12.53 -25.58 24.10
N ALA A 2 11.38 -26.03 24.64
CA ALA A 2 10.17 -25.18 24.73
C ALA A 2 10.28 -23.94 25.66
N ASN A 3 11.12 -23.98 26.70
CA ASN A 3 11.24 -22.88 27.66
C ASN A 3 11.93 -21.62 27.12
N SER A 4 12.95 -21.78 26.26
CA SER A 4 13.74 -20.65 25.75
C SER A 4 12.95 -19.76 24.77
N ARG A 5 12.01 -20.35 24.00
CA ARG A 5 11.15 -19.61 23.07
C ARG A 5 10.23 -18.64 23.82
N ASN A 6 9.49 -19.13 24.82
CA ASN A 6 8.55 -18.29 25.58
C ASN A 6 9.28 -17.20 26.37
N GLN A 7 10.46 -17.51 26.93
CA GLN A 7 11.31 -16.51 27.57
C GLN A 7 11.82 -15.43 26.62
N GLY A 8 12.07 -15.78 25.35
CA GLY A 8 12.41 -14.81 24.31
C GLY A 8 11.24 -13.92 23.91
N LEU A 9 10.06 -14.50 23.69
CA LEU A 9 8.84 -13.75 23.33
C LEU A 9 8.46 -12.70 24.39
N ASN A 10 8.65 -13.01 25.68
CA ASN A 10 8.38 -12.10 26.78
C ASN A 10 9.31 -10.87 26.84
N LYS A 11 10.38 -10.85 26.04
CA LYS A 11 11.33 -9.73 25.98
C LYS A 11 11.15 -8.87 24.73
N LEU A 12 10.21 -9.24 23.85
CA LEU A 12 9.95 -8.47 22.63
C LEU A 12 9.17 -7.21 22.98
N GLU A 13 9.69 -6.09 22.51
CA GLU A 13 9.01 -4.79 22.54
C GLU A 13 8.79 -4.29 21.12
N LEU A 14 7.67 -3.63 20.90
CA LEU A 14 7.31 -3.10 19.59
C LEU A 14 8.15 -1.84 19.29
N ASN A 15 8.90 -1.86 18.19
CA ASN A 15 9.52 -0.66 17.65
C ASN A 15 8.56 0.02 16.66
N ALA A 16 7.57 0.74 17.20
CA ALA A 16 6.56 1.41 16.39
C ALA A 16 7.14 2.47 15.43
N PRO A 17 8.13 3.30 15.82
CA PRO A 17 8.74 4.27 14.90
C PRO A 17 9.37 3.63 13.68
N ALA A 18 10.13 2.54 13.85
CA ALA A 18 10.75 1.86 12.72
C ALA A 18 9.71 1.27 11.74
N LEU A 19 8.63 0.69 12.26
CA LEU A 19 7.55 0.17 11.42
C LEU A 19 6.82 1.29 10.65
N ALA A 20 6.60 2.43 11.29
CA ALA A 20 5.97 3.58 10.63
C ALA A 20 6.86 4.12 9.50
N GLU A 21 8.17 4.24 9.74
CA GLU A 21 9.13 4.67 8.71
C GLU A 21 9.20 3.69 7.55
N ASP A 22 9.23 2.38 7.81
CA ASP A 22 9.22 1.36 6.76
C ASP A 22 7.95 1.45 5.91
N LEU A 23 6.78 1.64 6.54
CA LEU A 23 5.51 1.80 5.83
C LEU A 23 5.45 3.09 5.02
N ASP A 24 5.89 4.22 5.57
CA ASP A 24 5.89 5.51 4.87
C ASP A 24 6.83 5.53 3.65
N ASN A 25 7.81 4.61 3.59
CA ASN A 25 8.69 4.44 2.45
C ASN A 25 8.20 3.40 1.42
N ALA A 26 7.22 2.57 1.76
CA ALA A 26 6.77 1.44 0.94
C ALA A 26 5.54 1.77 0.08
N TRP A 27 5.55 2.87 -0.68
CA TRP A 27 4.40 3.28 -1.50
C TRP A 27 4.07 2.32 -2.64
N GLU A 28 5.03 1.50 -3.08
CA GLU A 28 4.84 0.46 -4.08
C GLU A 28 3.76 -0.56 -3.71
N VAL A 29 3.46 -0.74 -2.42
CA VAL A 29 2.40 -1.67 -1.98
C VAL A 29 1.00 -1.23 -2.44
N LEU A 30 0.81 0.07 -2.70
CA LEU A 30 -0.45 0.62 -3.21
C LEU A 30 -0.62 0.41 -4.72
N ALA A 31 0.37 -0.16 -5.42
CA ALA A 31 0.27 -0.45 -6.83
C ALA A 31 -0.90 -1.42 -7.14
N GLU A 32 -1.04 -2.50 -6.38
CA GLU A 32 -2.10 -3.49 -6.58
C GLU A 32 -3.53 -2.91 -6.44
N PRO A 33 -3.90 -2.19 -5.36
CA PRO A 33 -5.24 -1.64 -5.24
C PRO A 33 -5.57 -0.64 -6.35
N ILE A 34 -4.60 0.20 -6.73
CA ILE A 34 -4.77 1.15 -7.84
C ILE A 34 -5.04 0.38 -9.14
N GLN A 35 -4.26 -0.67 -9.42
CA GLN A 35 -4.48 -1.52 -10.60
C GLN A 35 -5.88 -2.17 -10.58
N THR A 36 -6.34 -2.63 -9.42
CA THR A 36 -7.64 -3.27 -9.27
C THR A 36 -8.78 -2.30 -9.53
N VAL A 37 -8.69 -1.04 -9.06
CA VAL A 37 -9.67 0.01 -9.38
C VAL A 37 -9.64 0.35 -10.87
N MET A 38 -8.46 0.49 -11.47
CA MET A 38 -8.32 0.74 -12.91
C MET A 38 -8.99 -0.37 -13.75
N ARG A 39 -8.80 -1.64 -13.36
CA ARG A 39 -9.46 -2.79 -14.01
C ARG A 39 -10.97 -2.76 -13.85
N ARG A 40 -11.48 -2.36 -12.67
CA ARG A 40 -12.92 -2.21 -12.42
C ARG A 40 -13.58 -1.22 -13.39
N TYR A 41 -12.87 -0.14 -13.74
CA TYR A 41 -13.36 0.87 -14.68
C TYR A 41 -12.97 0.62 -16.15
N GLY A 42 -12.33 -0.51 -16.46
CA GLY A 42 -11.95 -0.85 -17.83
C GLY A 42 -10.85 0.04 -18.42
N VAL A 43 -10.00 0.65 -17.58
CA VAL A 43 -8.87 1.47 -18.06
C VAL A 43 -7.91 0.59 -18.86
N GLU A 44 -7.73 0.91 -20.14
CA GLU A 44 -6.79 0.21 -21.01
C GLU A 44 -5.35 0.35 -20.53
N GLY A 45 -4.58 -0.73 -20.63
CA GLY A 45 -3.17 -0.75 -20.26
C GLY A 45 -2.90 -0.43 -18.79
N ALA A 46 -3.80 -0.82 -17.87
CA ALA A 46 -3.69 -0.46 -16.46
C ALA A 46 -2.37 -0.92 -15.82
N TYR A 47 -1.91 -2.12 -16.17
CA TYR A 47 -0.63 -2.65 -15.70
C TYR A 47 0.54 -1.86 -16.30
N GLU A 48 0.49 -1.51 -17.58
CA GLU A 48 1.52 -0.77 -18.28
C GLU A 48 1.68 0.64 -17.73
N LYS A 49 0.58 1.37 -17.54
CA LYS A 49 0.56 2.71 -16.93
C LYS A 49 1.17 2.71 -15.52
N LEU A 50 0.85 1.69 -14.74
CA LEU A 50 1.40 1.53 -13.39
C LEU A 50 2.88 1.13 -13.42
N LYS A 51 3.26 0.28 -14.38
CA LYS A 51 4.65 -0.13 -14.59
C LYS A 51 5.53 1.05 -15.00
N GLU A 52 5.03 1.99 -15.79
CA GLU A 52 5.77 3.22 -16.14
C GLU A 52 6.12 4.05 -14.90
N VAL A 53 5.23 4.10 -13.91
CA VAL A 53 5.42 4.85 -12.66
C VAL A 53 6.31 4.11 -11.67
N THR A 54 6.37 2.78 -11.75
CA THR A 54 7.10 1.92 -10.78
C THR A 54 8.43 1.37 -11.29
N ARG A 55 8.74 1.50 -12.60
CA ARG A 55 9.93 0.86 -13.18
C ARG A 55 11.20 1.68 -12.98
N GLY A 56 12.14 1.10 -12.26
CA GLY A 56 13.52 1.60 -12.16
C GLY A 56 13.68 2.83 -11.28
N GLN A 57 12.65 3.20 -10.52
CA GLN A 57 12.63 4.33 -9.60
C GLN A 57 11.89 3.94 -8.31
N VAL A 58 12.21 4.64 -7.22
CA VAL A 58 11.46 4.53 -5.96
C VAL A 58 10.07 5.09 -6.20
N VAL A 59 9.05 4.31 -5.88
CA VAL A 59 7.66 4.75 -5.99
C VAL A 59 7.42 5.78 -4.90
N THR A 60 7.01 6.99 -5.28
CA THR A 60 6.65 8.03 -4.31
C THR A 60 5.16 8.25 -4.30
N ARG A 61 4.68 8.85 -3.20
CA ARG A 61 3.31 9.32 -3.07
C ARG A 61 2.89 10.19 -4.25
N GLU A 62 3.72 11.16 -4.62
CA GLU A 62 3.42 12.16 -5.65
C GLU A 62 3.28 11.49 -7.02
N ALA A 63 4.13 10.51 -7.31
CA ALA A 63 4.07 9.76 -8.57
C ALA A 63 2.76 8.96 -8.69
N LEU A 64 2.34 8.28 -7.63
CA LEU A 64 1.06 7.56 -7.59
C LEU A 64 -0.15 8.50 -7.65
N GLN A 65 -0.10 9.62 -6.91
CA GLN A 65 -1.17 10.62 -6.95
C GLN A 65 -1.31 11.26 -8.34
N GLY A 66 -0.19 11.54 -9.01
CA GLY A 66 -0.17 12.02 -10.39
C GLY A 66 -0.83 11.03 -11.36
N LEU A 67 -0.53 9.73 -11.20
CA LEU A 67 -1.20 8.67 -11.97
C LEU A 67 -2.71 8.66 -11.74
N ILE A 68 -3.15 8.68 -10.48
CA ILE A 68 -4.57 8.65 -10.09
C ILE A 68 -5.34 9.84 -10.69
N LEU A 69 -4.77 11.04 -10.61
CA LEU A 69 -5.40 12.26 -11.14
C LEU A 69 -5.58 12.20 -12.66
N GLY A 70 -4.65 11.56 -13.37
CA GLY A 70 -4.68 11.38 -14.82
C GLY A 70 -5.63 10.29 -15.34
N LEU A 71 -6.29 9.52 -14.48
CA LEU A 71 -7.25 8.50 -14.90
C LEU A 71 -8.57 9.12 -15.36
N ASP A 72 -9.22 8.53 -16.36
CA ASP A 72 -10.58 8.93 -16.77
C ASP A 72 -11.64 8.08 -16.06
N ILE A 73 -11.81 8.34 -14.76
CA ILE A 73 -12.74 7.66 -13.85
C ILE A 73 -13.47 8.68 -12.98
N PRO A 74 -14.58 8.31 -12.31
CA PRO A 74 -15.32 9.24 -11.46
C PRO A 74 -14.46 9.87 -10.36
N GLN A 75 -14.68 11.16 -10.09
CA GLN A 75 -13.88 11.90 -9.11
C GLN A 75 -13.95 11.29 -7.70
N ALA A 76 -15.12 10.76 -7.30
CA ALA A 76 -15.29 10.11 -6.00
C ALA A 76 -14.35 8.90 -5.81
N ASP A 77 -14.10 8.12 -6.87
CA ASP A 77 -13.16 7.00 -6.83
C ASP A 77 -11.71 7.49 -6.81
N LYS A 78 -11.39 8.57 -7.52
CA LYS A 78 -10.07 9.22 -7.40
C LYS A 78 -9.82 9.69 -5.98
N ASP A 79 -10.77 10.40 -5.38
CA ASP A 79 -10.67 10.92 -4.01
C ASP A 79 -10.44 9.79 -3.00
N THR A 80 -11.15 8.67 -3.18
CA THR A 80 -10.95 7.46 -2.37
C THR A 80 -9.53 6.92 -2.52
N MET A 81 -9.01 6.80 -3.75
CA MET A 81 -7.63 6.34 -3.99
C MET A 81 -6.58 7.32 -3.47
N LEU A 82 -6.82 8.63 -3.53
CA LEU A 82 -5.89 9.66 -3.04
C LEU A 82 -5.75 9.64 -1.51
N GLN A 83 -6.70 9.04 -0.79
CA GLN A 83 -6.64 8.83 0.66
C GLN A 83 -5.90 7.55 1.06
N LEU A 84 -5.54 6.68 0.12
CA LEU A 84 -4.78 5.46 0.42
C LEU A 84 -3.39 5.80 0.97
N THR A 85 -2.98 5.05 1.97
CA THR A 85 -1.64 5.08 2.56
C THR A 85 -1.17 3.65 2.81
N PRO A 86 0.14 3.35 2.77
CA PRO A 86 0.64 2.00 3.05
C PRO A 86 0.19 1.50 4.42
N ALA A 87 0.25 2.35 5.45
CA ALA A 87 -0.19 2.02 6.81
C ALA A 87 -1.70 1.79 6.94
N GLY A 88 -2.51 2.49 6.12
CA GLY A 88 -3.97 2.32 6.11
C GLY A 88 -4.45 1.14 5.26
N TYR A 89 -3.62 0.62 4.36
CA TYR A 89 -3.98 -0.46 3.45
C TYR A 89 -3.71 -1.85 4.04
N THR A 90 -4.41 -2.17 5.14
CA THR A 90 -4.25 -3.45 5.87
C THR A 90 -5.37 -4.46 5.62
N GLY A 91 -6.36 -4.10 4.80
CA GLY A 91 -7.49 -4.97 4.47
C GLY A 91 -8.25 -5.42 5.73
N ARG A 92 -8.36 -6.75 5.92
CA ARG A 92 -9.06 -7.36 7.07
C ARG A 92 -8.12 -7.84 8.17
N ALA A 93 -6.87 -7.35 8.21
CA ALA A 93 -5.86 -7.82 9.16
C ALA A 93 -6.34 -7.72 10.61
N THR A 94 -6.90 -6.57 11.00
CA THR A 94 -7.45 -6.37 12.35
C THR A 94 -8.60 -7.33 12.65
N ASP A 95 -9.55 -7.49 11.71
CA ASP A 95 -10.70 -8.38 11.88
C ASP A 95 -10.33 -9.85 12.10
N LEU A 96 -9.20 -10.31 11.52
CA LEU A 96 -8.74 -11.70 11.57
C LEU A 96 -7.74 -11.97 12.70
N SER A 97 -7.26 -10.93 13.37
CA SER A 97 -6.27 -11.01 14.46
C SER A 97 -6.88 -11.25 15.84
N ALA A 98 -8.21 -11.20 15.95
CA ALA A 98 -8.99 -11.48 17.17
C ALA A 98 -9.26 -12.98 17.34
#